data_AF-A0A645G3I0-F1
#
_entry.id   AF-A0A645G3I0-F1
#
_cell.length_a   1.000
_cell.length_b   1.000
_cell.length_c   1.000
_cell.angle_alpha   90.00
_cell.angle_beta   90.00
_cell.angle_gamma   90.00
#
_symmetry.space_group_name_H-M   'P 1'
#
loop_
_entity.id
_entity.type
_entity.pdbx_description
1 polymer ?
#
loop_
_entity_poly.entity_id
_entity_poly.type
_entity_poly.pdbx_seq_one_letter_code
_entity_poly.pdbx_strand_id
1 'polypeptide(L)'
;MEGTDSIPSGNKSLYRKEEETYKVDNFTHEQYLAIMEADVRLLVSGCSHRGILNIVEAYHEHWGLYPTHVIGGFHLYNHRTGEPEAPQVLEHIAKKLLESKAVYYTCHCTGEENFLALERLMGDRIHYLAGGDILQLGEEDRHESECNQ
;
A
#
# COMPACT_ATOMS: atom_id res chain seq x y z
N MET A 1 -2.51 15.62 4.27
CA MET A 1 -3.42 14.69 3.57
C MET A 1 -4.81 14.80 4.16
N GLU A 2 -5.79 15.17 3.35
CA GLU A 2 -7.21 15.17 3.73
C GLU A 2 -8.00 14.01 3.07
N GLY A 3 -7.35 13.23 2.20
CA GLY A 3 -7.99 12.12 1.48
C GLY A 3 -8.68 11.09 2.38
N THR A 4 -9.86 10.66 1.94
CA THR A 4 -10.74 9.69 2.62
C THR A 4 -11.10 8.51 1.73
N ASP A 5 -10.47 8.36 0.56
CA ASP A 5 -10.79 7.29 -0.37
C ASP A 5 -10.27 5.95 0.17
N SER A 6 -11.15 4.95 0.25
CA SER A 6 -10.80 3.57 0.60
C SER A 6 -9.95 3.44 1.86
N ILE A 7 -10.33 4.19 2.90
CA ILE A 7 -9.72 4.01 4.22
C ILE A 7 -9.99 2.58 4.70
N PRO A 8 -8.94 1.81 5.05
CA PRO A 8 -9.09 0.44 5.52
C PRO A 8 -10.16 0.28 6.61
N SER A 9 -11.04 -0.71 6.43
CA SER A 9 -12.14 -0.96 7.36
C SER A 9 -11.64 -1.41 8.75
N GLY A 10 -10.47 -2.07 8.79
CA GLY A 10 -9.79 -2.53 10.00
C GLY A 10 -9.41 -1.41 10.99
N ASN A 11 -9.27 -0.18 10.51
CA ASN A 11 -8.93 0.98 11.34
C ASN A 11 -9.99 1.30 12.41
N LYS A 12 -11.25 0.89 12.20
CA LYS A 12 -12.36 1.20 13.13
C LYS A 12 -12.16 0.63 14.54
N SER A 13 -11.26 -0.35 14.70
CA SER A 13 -10.91 -0.96 15.98
C SER A 13 -9.55 -0.54 16.53
N LEU A 14 -8.87 0.44 15.92
CA LEU A 14 -7.57 0.94 16.34
C LEU A 14 -7.74 2.30 17.02
N TYR A 15 -7.15 2.45 18.21
CA TYR A 15 -7.37 3.61 19.07
C TYR A 15 -6.05 4.24 19.50
N ARG A 16 -6.04 5.57 19.55
CA ARG A 16 -4.98 6.35 20.21
C ARG A 16 -5.45 6.80 21.59
N LYS A 17 -4.51 6.84 22.53
CA LYS A 17 -4.77 7.41 23.87
C LYS A 17 -4.74 8.94 23.78
N GLU A 18 -5.80 9.57 24.23
CA GLU A 18 -5.90 11.02 24.42
C GLU A 18 -6.22 11.30 25.90
N GLU A 19 -5.23 11.81 26.64
CA GLU A 19 -5.33 12.02 28.08
C GLU A 19 -5.78 10.74 28.81
N GLU A 20 -6.97 10.74 29.41
CA GLU A 20 -7.57 9.61 30.12
C GLU A 20 -8.59 8.82 29.26
N THR A 21 -8.67 9.10 27.96
CA THR A 21 -9.63 8.47 27.05
C THR A 21 -8.95 7.80 25.86
N TYR A 22 -9.70 6.95 25.15
CA TYR A 22 -9.28 6.34 23.90
C TYR A 22 -10.21 6.83 22.78
N LYS A 23 -9.64 7.33 21.69
CA LYS A 23 -10.36 7.72 20.48
C LYS A 23 -9.85 6.90 19.31
N VAL A 24 -10.71 6.67 18.31
CA VAL A 24 -10.30 5.99 17.07
C VAL A 24 -9.13 6.76 16.47
N ASP A 25 -8.07 6.05 16.13
CA ASP A 25 -6.87 6.66 15.59
C ASP A 25 -7.14 7.20 14.19
N ASN A 26 -6.65 8.42 13.93
CA ASN A 26 -6.74 9.07 12.64
C ASN A 26 -5.44 8.97 11.82
N PHE A 27 -4.43 8.29 12.40
CA PHE A 27 -3.14 7.98 11.77
C PHE A 27 -2.39 9.20 11.26
N THR A 28 -2.58 10.35 11.91
CA THR A 28 -1.86 11.60 11.60
C THR A 28 -0.36 11.54 11.87
N HIS A 29 0.09 10.49 12.57
CA HIS A 29 1.49 10.21 12.87
C HIS A 29 2.16 9.32 11.82
N GLU A 30 1.42 8.77 10.85
CA GLU A 30 2.04 7.97 9.78
C GLU A 30 3.00 8.82 8.95
N GLN A 31 4.11 8.20 8.58
CA GLN A 31 5.15 8.78 7.73
C GLN A 31 5.39 7.85 6.55
N TYR A 32 5.74 8.45 5.41
CA TYR A 32 6.07 7.74 4.18
C TYR A 32 7.42 8.26 3.68
N LEU A 33 8.17 7.40 3.01
CA LEU A 33 9.49 7.74 2.46
C LEU A 33 9.38 7.84 0.94
N ALA A 34 9.81 8.97 0.38
CA ALA A 34 9.97 9.14 -1.06
C ALA A 34 11.46 9.16 -1.41
N ILE A 35 11.86 8.35 -2.39
CA ILE A 35 13.22 8.31 -2.93
C ILE A 35 13.14 8.62 -4.43
N MET A 36 13.97 9.54 -4.89
CA MET A 36 14.03 9.96 -6.30
C MET A 36 15.46 9.85 -6.79
N GLU A 37 15.70 8.97 -7.76
CA GLU A 37 17.01 8.76 -8.37
C GLU A 37 16.83 8.44 -9.85
N ALA A 38 17.44 9.27 -10.72
CA ALA A 38 17.23 9.22 -12.17
C ALA A 38 15.73 9.15 -12.53
N ASP A 39 15.31 8.09 -13.23
CA ASP A 39 13.91 7.88 -13.63
C ASP A 39 13.06 7.16 -12.56
N VAL A 40 13.68 6.69 -11.48
CA VAL A 40 13.01 5.98 -10.38
C VAL A 40 12.45 6.97 -9.37
N ARG A 41 11.14 6.84 -9.12
CA ARG A 41 10.38 7.55 -8.08
C ARG A 41 9.74 6.50 -7.19
N LEU A 42 10.42 6.15 -6.11
CA LEU A 42 9.98 5.13 -5.17
C LEU A 42 9.24 5.77 -4.00
N LEU A 43 8.04 5.26 -3.72
CA LEU A 43 7.28 5.55 -2.52
C LEU A 43 7.28 4.32 -1.61
N VAL A 44 7.72 4.46 -0.37
CA VAL A 44 7.70 3.41 0.64
C VAL A 44 6.73 3.78 1.76
N SER A 45 5.81 2.86 2.04
CA SER A 45 4.84 2.94 3.13
C SER A 45 4.97 1.73 4.04
N GLY A 46 4.77 1.92 5.34
CA GLY A 46 4.74 0.81 6.32
C GLY A 46 3.50 -0.06 6.15
N CYS A 47 2.37 0.38 6.72
CA CYS A 47 1.10 -0.36 6.71
C CYS A 47 -0.05 0.46 6.06
N SER A 48 0.18 1.71 5.61
CA SER A 48 -0.81 2.49 4.85
C SER A 48 -2.19 2.62 5.52
N HIS A 49 -2.26 2.86 6.82
CA HIS A 49 -3.54 3.03 7.53
C HIS A 49 -4.34 4.24 7.01
N ARG A 50 -3.67 5.26 6.47
CA ARG A 50 -4.35 6.37 5.75
C ARG A 50 -4.91 5.97 4.38
N GLY A 51 -4.82 4.71 3.97
CA GLY A 51 -5.27 4.18 2.69
C GLY A 51 -4.26 4.42 1.57
N ILE A 52 -3.88 3.35 0.87
CA ILE A 52 -2.86 3.40 -0.20
C ILE A 52 -3.22 4.39 -1.31
N LEU A 53 -4.49 4.52 -1.66
CA LEU A 53 -4.96 5.49 -2.67
C LEU A 53 -4.66 6.93 -2.26
N ASN A 54 -4.96 7.29 -1.01
CA ASN A 54 -4.70 8.64 -0.50
C ASN A 54 -3.21 8.92 -0.41
N ILE A 55 -2.40 7.88 -0.14
CA ILE A 55 -0.94 8.00 -0.05
C ILE A 55 -0.32 8.27 -1.42
N VAL A 56 -0.73 7.52 -2.43
CA VAL A 56 -0.30 7.74 -3.83
C VAL A 56 -0.79 9.08 -4.36
N GLU A 57 -2.03 9.47 -4.06
CA GLU A 57 -2.57 10.76 -4.50
C GLU A 57 -1.81 11.93 -3.89
N ALA A 58 -1.54 11.93 -2.59
CA ALA A 58 -0.80 13.06 -2.01
C ALA A 58 0.68 13.07 -2.39
N TYR A 59 1.26 11.93 -2.80
CA TYR A 59 2.53 11.94 -3.53
C TYR A 59 2.36 12.75 -4.83
N HIS A 60 1.34 12.41 -5.63
CA HIS A 60 1.06 13.11 -6.88
C HIS A 60 0.81 14.60 -6.68
N GLU A 61 0.01 15.00 -5.69
CA GLU A 61 -0.25 16.40 -5.35
C GLU A 61 1.03 17.15 -4.96
N HIS A 62 1.96 16.49 -4.24
CA HIS A 62 3.17 17.14 -3.75
C HIS A 62 4.24 17.33 -4.85
N TRP A 63 4.41 16.35 -5.75
CA TRP A 63 5.45 16.37 -6.77
C TRP A 63 4.95 16.64 -8.20
N GLY A 64 3.64 16.68 -8.42
CA GLY A 64 3.03 16.82 -9.75
C GLY A 64 3.18 15.59 -10.65
N LEU A 65 3.68 14.48 -10.12
CA LEU A 65 3.99 13.24 -10.84
C LEU A 65 3.65 12.04 -9.96
N TYR A 66 3.20 10.94 -10.56
CA TYR A 66 3.02 9.68 -9.83
C TYR A 66 4.37 8.98 -9.55
N PRO A 67 4.45 8.17 -8.48
CA PRO A 67 5.60 7.29 -8.28
C PRO A 67 5.72 6.29 -9.43
N THR A 68 6.93 5.82 -9.73
CA THR A 68 7.12 4.66 -10.61
C THR A 68 6.96 3.36 -9.86
N HIS A 69 7.32 3.35 -8.58
CA HIS A 69 7.29 2.17 -7.72
C HIS A 69 6.69 2.49 -6.36
N VAL A 70 5.91 1.57 -5.82
CA VAL A 70 5.36 1.67 -4.47
C VAL A 70 5.66 0.39 -3.71
N ILE A 71 6.29 0.48 -2.54
CA ILE A 71 6.55 -0.65 -1.64
C ILE A 71 5.78 -0.41 -0.34
N GLY A 72 4.99 -1.39 0.12
CA GLY A 72 4.41 -1.32 1.46
C GLY A 72 3.27 -2.29 1.74
N GLY A 73 2.88 -2.41 3.01
CA GLY A 73 1.61 -3.02 3.38
C GLY A 73 0.44 -2.06 3.13
N PHE A 74 -0.66 -2.54 2.58
CA PHE A 74 -1.84 -1.73 2.23
C PHE A 74 -2.95 -1.77 3.28
N HIS A 75 -2.76 -2.56 4.35
CA HIS A 75 -3.71 -2.76 5.45
C HIS A 75 -5.12 -3.15 5.02
N LEU A 76 -5.23 -4.01 4.01
CA LEU A 76 -6.50 -4.52 3.53
C LEU A 76 -6.96 -5.77 4.30
N TYR A 77 -6.13 -6.33 5.18
CA TYR A 77 -6.52 -7.47 6.01
C TYR A 77 -6.94 -7.04 7.41
N ASN A 78 -8.17 -7.38 7.78
CA ASN A 78 -8.67 -7.10 9.12
C ASN A 78 -8.26 -8.22 10.09
N HIS A 79 -7.14 -8.03 10.77
CA HIS A 79 -6.59 -8.99 11.74
C HIS A 79 -7.52 -9.32 12.91
N ARG A 80 -8.52 -8.47 13.20
CA ARG A 80 -9.47 -8.71 14.30
C ARG A 80 -10.61 -9.63 13.87
N THR A 81 -11.08 -9.51 12.65
CA THR A 81 -12.18 -10.36 12.13
C THR A 81 -11.66 -11.55 11.33
N GLY A 82 -10.41 -11.50 10.86
CA GLY A 82 -9.82 -12.50 9.97
C GLY A 82 -10.30 -12.38 8.53
N GLU A 83 -10.98 -11.28 8.18
CA GLU A 83 -11.69 -11.11 6.91
C GLU A 83 -10.90 -10.24 5.93
N PRO A 84 -10.95 -10.55 4.61
CA PRO A 84 -10.48 -9.67 3.56
C PRO A 84 -11.38 -8.42 3.42
N GLU A 85 -10.92 -7.44 2.64
CA GLU A 85 -11.79 -6.32 2.24
C GLU A 85 -12.87 -6.80 1.25
N ALA A 86 -13.96 -6.04 1.16
CA ALA A 86 -15.04 -6.36 0.24
C ALA A 86 -14.53 -6.32 -1.23
N PRO A 87 -14.98 -7.25 -2.11
CA PRO A 87 -14.52 -7.31 -3.50
C PRO A 87 -14.62 -5.99 -4.26
N GLN A 88 -15.70 -5.22 -4.06
CA GLN A 88 -15.91 -3.94 -4.72
C GLN A 88 -14.90 -2.88 -4.28
N VAL A 89 -14.42 -2.95 -3.04
CA VAL A 89 -13.35 -2.07 -2.53
C VAL A 89 -12.03 -2.42 -3.22
N LEU A 90 -11.72 -3.71 -3.36
CA LEU A 90 -10.53 -4.18 -4.06
C LEU A 90 -10.54 -3.81 -5.55
N GLU A 91 -11.69 -3.94 -6.22
CA GLU A 91 -11.89 -3.50 -7.61
C GLU A 91 -11.64 -1.99 -7.78
N HIS A 92 -12.16 -1.18 -6.86
CA HIS A 92 -11.94 0.26 -6.87
C HIS A 92 -10.47 0.62 -6.62
N ILE A 93 -9.83 -0.01 -5.62
CA ILE A 93 -8.41 0.17 -5.34
C ILE A 93 -7.57 -0.20 -6.56
N ALA A 94 -7.76 -1.40 -7.13
CA ALA A 94 -7.00 -1.86 -8.29
C ALA A 94 -7.13 -0.89 -9.46
N LYS A 95 -8.36 -0.46 -9.78
CA LYS A 95 -8.60 0.52 -10.85
C LYS A 95 -7.83 1.82 -10.62
N LYS A 96 -7.89 2.37 -9.40
CA LYS A 96 -7.20 3.63 -9.07
C LYS A 96 -5.69 3.51 -9.06
N LEU A 97 -5.14 2.41 -8.54
CA LEU A 97 -3.71 2.17 -8.58
C LEU A 97 -3.18 2.03 -10.02
N LEU A 98 -3.95 1.40 -10.92
CA LEU A 98 -3.57 1.28 -12.34
C LEU A 98 -3.53 2.63 -13.07
N GLU A 99 -4.31 3.63 -12.66
CA GLU A 99 -4.28 4.99 -13.23
C GLU A 99 -2.89 5.65 -13.05
N SER A 100 -2.19 5.34 -11.95
CA SER A 100 -0.84 5.86 -11.66
C SER A 100 0.26 5.28 -12.57
N LYS A 101 0.01 4.11 -13.18
CA LYS A 101 0.98 3.29 -13.93
C LYS A 101 2.19 2.80 -13.12
N ALA A 102 2.20 2.99 -11.80
CA ALA A 102 3.25 2.48 -10.94
C ALA A 102 3.25 0.94 -10.89
N VAL A 103 4.39 0.35 -10.54
CA VAL A 103 4.51 -1.05 -10.13
C VAL A 103 4.44 -1.11 -8.60
N TYR A 104 3.63 -2.02 -8.08
CA TYR A 104 3.32 -2.12 -6.67
C TYR A 104 3.95 -3.40 -6.08
N TYR A 105 4.64 -3.26 -4.97
CA TYR A 105 5.16 -4.37 -4.18
C TYR A 105 4.49 -4.33 -2.81
N THR A 106 3.65 -5.32 -2.55
CA THR A 106 2.87 -5.38 -1.31
C THR A 106 3.27 -6.55 -0.43
N CYS A 107 3.05 -6.42 0.88
CA CYS A 107 3.37 -7.47 1.84
C CYS A 107 2.52 -7.37 3.11
N HIS A 108 2.81 -8.23 4.10
CA HIS A 108 2.38 -8.12 5.50
C HIS A 108 0.89 -7.81 5.69
N CYS A 109 0.56 -6.55 6.01
CA CYS A 109 -0.78 -6.09 6.37
C CYS A 109 -1.82 -6.21 5.25
N THR A 110 -1.40 -6.42 4.00
CA THR A 110 -2.33 -6.57 2.87
C THR A 110 -3.13 -7.87 2.98
N GLY A 111 -2.50 -8.94 3.47
CA GLY A 111 -3.08 -10.28 3.53
C GLY A 111 -3.08 -10.99 2.17
N GLU A 112 -2.87 -12.30 2.20
CA GLU A 112 -2.70 -13.13 1.01
C GLU A 112 -3.94 -13.14 0.12
N GLU A 113 -5.14 -13.26 0.69
CA GLU A 113 -6.39 -13.28 -0.08
C GLU A 113 -6.64 -11.97 -0.85
N ASN A 114 -6.42 -10.82 -0.19
CA ASN A 114 -6.54 -9.52 -0.84
C ASN A 114 -5.46 -9.32 -1.89
N PHE A 115 -4.22 -9.75 -1.61
CA PHE A 115 -3.14 -9.71 -2.60
C PHE A 115 -3.52 -10.51 -3.85
N LEU A 116 -3.95 -11.76 -3.72
CA LEU A 116 -4.35 -12.61 -4.85
C LEU A 116 -5.53 -12.00 -5.63
N ALA A 117 -6.45 -11.32 -4.96
CA ALA A 117 -7.53 -10.59 -5.62
C ALA A 117 -7.02 -9.38 -6.41
N LEU A 118 -6.12 -8.58 -5.84
CA LEU A 118 -5.48 -7.46 -6.52
C LEU A 118 -4.61 -7.93 -7.69
N GLU A 119 -3.85 -9.01 -7.53
CA GLU A 119 -3.03 -9.61 -8.58
C GLU A 119 -3.87 -10.01 -9.79
N ARG A 120 -5.04 -10.64 -9.58
CA ARG A 120 -5.97 -10.96 -10.67
C ARG A 120 -6.48 -9.73 -11.42
N LEU A 121 -6.59 -8.59 -10.76
CA LEU A 121 -7.12 -7.34 -11.32
C LEU A 121 -6.04 -6.48 -11.98
N MET A 122 -4.82 -6.50 -11.43
CA MET A 122 -3.72 -5.60 -11.80
C MET A 122 -2.64 -6.29 -12.64
N GLY A 123 -2.61 -7.62 -12.67
CA GLY A 123 -1.62 -8.40 -13.43
C GLY A 123 -0.19 -8.09 -12.99
N ASP A 124 0.67 -7.77 -13.96
CA ASP A 124 2.09 -7.47 -13.77
C ASP A 124 2.36 -6.13 -13.05
N ARG A 125 1.32 -5.41 -12.63
CA ARG A 125 1.46 -4.14 -11.89
C ARG A 125 1.47 -4.33 -10.38
N ILE A 126 1.30 -5.53 -9.87
CA ILE A 126 1.42 -5.82 -8.43
C ILE A 126 2.15 -7.13 -8.18
N HIS A 127 3.04 -7.12 -7.20
CA HIS A 127 3.83 -8.27 -6.80
C HIS A 127 3.80 -8.42 -5.28
N TYR A 128 3.91 -9.65 -4.79
CA TYR A 128 4.11 -9.91 -3.37
C TYR A 128 5.59 -9.80 -3.02
N LEU A 129 5.93 -9.06 -1.98
CA LEU A 129 7.31 -8.91 -1.50
C LEU A 129 7.50 -9.70 -0.21
N ALA A 130 8.15 -10.86 -0.31
CA ALA A 130 8.42 -11.72 0.83
C ALA A 130 9.69 -11.28 1.58
N GLY A 131 9.84 -11.76 2.82
CA GLY A 131 11.09 -11.57 3.56
C GLY A 131 12.23 -12.32 2.86
N GLY A 132 13.33 -11.61 2.57
CA GLY A 132 14.48 -12.17 1.85
C GLY A 132 14.50 -11.85 0.36
N ASP A 133 13.41 -11.30 -0.20
CA ASP A 133 13.40 -10.86 -1.59
C ASP A 133 14.32 -9.66 -1.81
N ILE A 134 14.91 -9.60 -3.00
CA ILE A 134 15.76 -8.51 -3.47
C ILE A 134 15.07 -7.84 -4.66
N LEU A 135 14.91 -6.52 -4.57
CA LEU A 135 14.39 -5.68 -5.65
C LEU A 135 15.50 -4.81 -6.23
N GLN A 136 15.61 -4.83 -7.55
CA GLN A 136 16.39 -3.88 -8.31
C GLN A 136 15.44 -3.06 -9.19
N LEU A 137 15.46 -1.74 -9.01
CA LEU A 137 14.57 -0.80 -9.70
C LEU A 137 15.40 0.09 -10.65
N GLY A 138 14.99 0.26 -11.91
CA GLY A 138 15.75 1.08 -12.88
C GLY A 138 15.57 0.72 -14.36
N GLU A 139 16.66 0.75 -15.16
CA GLU A 139 16.60 0.50 -16.61
C GLU A 139 15.93 -0.84 -16.98
N GLU A 140 16.10 -1.86 -16.14
CA GLU A 140 15.30 -3.08 -16.15
C GLU A 140 15.03 -3.49 -14.69
N ASP A 141 13.74 -3.54 -14.32
CA ASP A 141 13.36 -4.00 -12.98
C ASP A 141 13.62 -5.51 -12.85
N ARG A 142 14.20 -5.91 -11.73
CA ARG A 142 14.36 -7.33 -11.36
C ARG A 142 13.86 -7.57 -9.96
N HIS A 143 13.12 -8.66 -9.82
CA HIS A 143 12.64 -9.17 -8.54
C HIS A 143 13.16 -10.59 -8.39
N GLU A 144 14.10 -10.76 -7.46
CA GLU A 144 14.69 -12.04 -7.13
C GLU A 144 14.15 -12.48 -5.77
N SER A 145 13.51 -13.65 -5.75
CA SER A 145 13.06 -14.28 -4.50
C SER A 145 14.04 -15.38 -4.14
N GLU A 146 14.76 -15.21 -3.02
CA GLU A 146 15.58 -16.26 -2.43
C GLU A 146 14.70 -17.25 -1.64
N CYS A 147 13.64 -17.79 -2.24
CA CYS A 147 12.95 -18.94 -1.66
C CYS A 147 13.73 -20.22 -1.98
N ASN A 148 14.88 -20.38 -1.31
CA ASN A 148 15.60 -21.65 -1.26
C ASN A 148 15.00 -22.50 -0.12
N GLN A 149 14.03 -23.34 -0.49
CA GLN A 149 13.46 -24.48 0.26
C GLN A 149 12.48 -24.18 1.41
#